data_AF-A0A6N7TND1-F1
#
_entry.id   AF-A0A6N7TND1-F1
#
_cell.length_a   1.000
_cell.length_b   1.000
_cell.length_c   1.000
_cell.angle_alpha   90.00
_cell.angle_beta   90.00
_cell.angle_gamma   90.00
#
_symmetry.space_group_name_H-M   'P 1'
#
loop_
_entity.id
_entity.type
_entity.pdbx_description
1 polymer ?
#
loop_
_entity_poly.entity_id
_entity_poly.type
_entity_poly.pdbx_seq_one_letter_code
_entity_poly.pdbx_strand_id
1 'polypeptide(L)'
;MDDIEMARPKGLLILFTSFKLLDILPDAEFRHVVNAMRAYVETGSEPEGLEPIEQVAFESQREALDGNIETYRRSILANRQNGRKGGRPRKAAETDWIAEEPIKTRGFSEKPTETDSPLKLKTNNYSDTKVSESSSAEALPPTPKSRFSPPDVETVKSYFAEKGGTEGQAIRFHAYYESNGWKVGRNPMKNWKAAASGWISRDRDEAKKANAPRNRAFMASRPAEEAENAKNFLADAARRRPLKKQ
;
A
#
# COMPACT_ATOMS: atom_id res chain seq x y z
N MET A 1 16.53 -26.58 7.62
CA MET A 1 17.04 -25.21 7.80
C MET A 1 16.26 -24.34 6.85
N ASP A 2 15.61 -23.30 7.36
CA ASP A 2 14.68 -22.49 6.56
C ASP A 2 15.44 -21.77 5.43
N ASP A 3 14.94 -21.83 4.19
CA ASP A 3 15.50 -21.17 2.98
C ASP A 3 15.80 -19.66 3.17
N ILE A 4 15.28 -19.07 4.24
CA ILE A 4 15.36 -17.65 4.60
C ILE A 4 16.63 -17.32 5.40
N GLU A 5 17.17 -18.25 6.18
CA GLU A 5 18.46 -18.02 6.87
C GLU A 5 19.60 -17.88 5.84
N MET A 6 19.42 -18.50 4.67
CA MET A 6 20.31 -18.40 3.51
C MET A 6 19.93 -17.28 2.54
N ALA A 7 18.92 -16.46 2.86
CA ALA A 7 18.52 -15.37 1.98
C ALA A 7 19.62 -14.30 1.93
N ARG A 8 20.07 -14.03 0.70
CA ARG A 8 21.13 -13.07 0.39
C ARG A 8 20.57 -11.82 -0.30
N PRO A 9 21.18 -10.65 -0.10
CA PRO A 9 20.74 -9.43 -0.78
C PRO A 9 21.07 -9.49 -2.27
N LYS A 10 20.22 -8.84 -3.09
CA LYS A 10 20.39 -8.73 -4.56
C LYS A 10 21.15 -7.47 -4.98
N GLY A 11 21.78 -6.80 -4.03
CA GLY A 11 22.45 -5.53 -4.23
C GLY A 11 23.51 -5.30 -3.17
N LEU A 12 24.51 -4.51 -3.53
CA LEU A 12 25.68 -4.22 -2.73
C LEU A 12 25.64 -2.79 -2.23
N LEU A 13 25.80 -2.57 -0.93
CA LEU A 13 25.90 -1.24 -0.34
C LEU A 13 27.30 -1.05 0.23
N ILE A 14 28.20 -0.43 -0.52
CA ILE A 14 29.54 -0.13 -0.01
C ILE A 14 29.60 1.35 0.36
N LEU A 15 30.08 1.66 1.55
CA LEU A 15 30.34 3.05 1.93
C LEU A 15 31.61 3.53 1.23
N PHE A 16 31.57 4.72 0.62
CA PHE A 16 32.76 5.31 -0.01
C PHE A 16 33.95 5.48 0.96
N THR A 17 33.69 5.55 2.27
CA THR A 17 34.73 5.62 3.29
C THR A 17 35.63 4.38 3.36
N SER A 18 35.15 3.21 2.91
CA SER A 18 35.91 1.96 2.92
C SER A 18 36.69 1.71 1.63
N PHE A 19 36.57 2.54 0.59
CA PHE A 19 37.23 2.33 -0.72
C PHE A 19 38.74 2.56 -0.76
N LYS A 20 39.36 3.01 0.34
CA LYS A 20 40.78 3.40 0.35
C LYS A 20 41.72 2.34 -0.22
N LEU A 21 41.47 1.06 0.06
CA LEU A 21 42.30 -0.02 -0.48
C LEU A 21 41.96 -0.37 -1.93
N LEU A 22 40.70 -0.17 -2.32
CA LEU A 22 40.23 -0.41 -3.67
C LEU A 22 40.75 0.63 -4.67
N ASP A 23 40.94 1.87 -4.21
CA ASP A 23 41.48 2.97 -5.02
C ASP A 23 42.98 2.83 -5.34
N ILE A 24 43.70 1.96 -4.59
CA ILE A 24 45.13 1.70 -4.80
C ILE A 24 45.36 0.64 -5.88
N LEU A 25 44.36 -0.20 -6.14
CA LEU A 25 44.46 -1.31 -7.08
C LEU A 25 44.42 -0.82 -8.54
N PRO A 26 45.18 -1.44 -9.45
CA PRO A 26 44.96 -1.31 -10.89
C PRO A 26 43.55 -1.75 -11.29
N ASP A 27 42.99 -1.16 -12.35
CA ASP A 27 41.63 -1.44 -12.83
C ASP A 27 41.31 -2.92 -13.08
N ALA A 28 42.33 -3.71 -13.46
CA ALA A 28 42.17 -5.15 -13.67
C ALA A 28 41.93 -5.90 -12.35
N GLU A 29 42.75 -5.63 -11.34
CA GLU A 29 42.66 -6.22 -10.00
C GLU A 29 41.41 -5.72 -9.27
N PHE A 30 41.09 -4.42 -9.40
CA PHE A 30 39.85 -3.85 -8.88
C PHE A 30 38.61 -4.59 -9.40
N ARG A 31 38.56 -4.89 -10.70
CA ARG A 31 37.44 -5.63 -11.30
C ARG A 31 37.34 -7.05 -10.74
N HIS A 32 38.47 -7.74 -10.52
CA HIS A 32 38.46 -9.07 -9.90
C HIS A 32 37.89 -9.03 -8.49
N VAL A 33 38.38 -8.09 -7.68
CA VAL A 33 37.95 -7.89 -6.29
C VAL A 33 36.45 -7.55 -6.22
N VAL A 34 35.95 -6.63 -7.06
CA VAL A 34 34.52 -6.29 -7.10
C VAL A 34 33.64 -7.47 -7.52
N ASN A 35 34.07 -8.27 -8.51
CA ASN A 35 33.35 -9.47 -8.91
C ASN A 35 33.33 -10.53 -7.79
N ALA A 36 34.44 -10.68 -7.08
CA ALA A 36 34.53 -11.52 -5.88
C ALA A 36 33.57 -11.04 -4.78
N MET A 37 33.52 -9.74 -4.48
CA MET A 37 32.56 -9.17 -3.53
C MET A 37 31.12 -9.45 -3.93
N ARG A 38 30.80 -9.30 -5.22
CA ARG A 38 29.47 -9.59 -5.75
C ARG A 38 29.11 -11.05 -5.55
N ALA A 39 30.00 -11.98 -5.91
CA ALA A 39 29.79 -13.41 -5.74
C ALA A 39 29.61 -13.76 -4.26
N TYR A 40 30.47 -13.24 -3.39
CA TYR A 40 30.35 -13.41 -1.94
C TYR A 40 28.98 -12.97 -1.39
N VAL A 41 28.49 -11.83 -1.84
CA VAL A 41 27.20 -11.31 -1.37
C VAL A 41 26.02 -12.09 -1.96
N GLU A 42 26.04 -12.44 -3.25
CA GLU A 42 24.93 -13.10 -3.94
C GLU A 42 24.83 -14.60 -3.58
N THR A 43 25.95 -15.32 -3.59
CA THR A 43 25.99 -16.78 -3.43
C THR A 43 26.63 -17.23 -2.12
N GLY A 44 27.41 -16.36 -1.46
CA GLY A 44 28.21 -16.75 -0.29
C GLY A 44 29.49 -17.50 -0.64
N SER A 45 29.93 -17.49 -1.91
CA SER A 45 31.19 -18.11 -2.32
C SER A 45 32.37 -17.28 -1.82
N GLU A 46 33.32 -17.94 -1.15
CA GLU A 46 34.61 -17.32 -0.83
C GLU A 46 35.42 -17.14 -2.11
N PRO A 47 36.17 -16.04 -2.25
CA PRO A 47 37.00 -15.84 -3.42
C PRO A 47 38.20 -16.78 -3.40
N GLU A 48 38.30 -17.61 -4.43
CA GLU A 48 39.45 -18.50 -4.66
C GLU A 48 40.34 -17.94 -5.76
N GLY A 49 41.66 -18.02 -5.57
CA GLY A 49 42.65 -17.63 -6.59
C GLY A 49 42.91 -16.13 -6.72
N LEU A 50 42.56 -15.32 -5.72
CA LEU A 50 42.94 -13.92 -5.67
C LEU A 50 44.45 -13.77 -5.38
N GLU A 51 45.06 -12.78 -6.00
CA GLU A 51 46.42 -12.35 -5.67
C GLU A 51 46.46 -11.83 -4.21
N PRO A 52 47.62 -11.84 -3.54
CA PRO A 52 47.71 -11.40 -2.14
C PRO A 52 47.17 -9.98 -1.89
N ILE A 53 47.39 -9.06 -2.84
CA ILE A 53 46.88 -7.69 -2.75
C ILE A 53 45.35 -7.62 -2.91
N GLU A 54 44.80 -8.43 -3.81
CA GLU A 54 43.36 -8.56 -4.03
C GLU A 54 42.68 -9.19 -2.80
N GLN A 55 43.32 -10.17 -2.17
CA GLN A 55 42.82 -10.82 -0.96
C GLN A 55 42.73 -9.82 0.21
N VAL A 56 43.75 -8.99 0.41
CA VAL A 56 43.74 -7.95 1.46
C VAL A 56 42.66 -6.91 1.15
N ALA A 57 42.46 -6.55 -0.12
CA ALA A 57 41.39 -5.64 -0.53
C ALA A 57 40.00 -6.21 -0.25
N PHE A 58 39.78 -7.49 -0.57
CA PHE A 58 38.54 -8.18 -0.25
C PHE A 58 38.31 -8.24 1.27
N GLU A 59 39.31 -8.68 2.04
CA GLU A 59 39.23 -8.82 3.49
C GLU A 59 38.93 -7.47 4.17
N SER A 60 39.47 -6.37 3.63
CA SER A 60 39.17 -5.02 4.12
C SER A 60 37.68 -4.64 4.02
N GLN A 61 36.96 -5.18 3.03
CA GLN A 61 35.53 -4.91 2.84
C GLN A 61 34.65 -5.98 3.48
N ARG A 62 35.20 -7.12 3.88
CA ARG A 62 34.44 -8.28 4.36
C ARG A 62 33.46 -7.92 5.46
N GLU A 63 33.89 -7.12 6.44
CA GLU A 63 33.02 -6.66 7.54
C GLU A 63 31.82 -5.84 7.03
N ALA A 64 32.02 -4.98 6.02
CA ALA A 64 30.95 -4.20 5.41
C ALA A 64 29.99 -5.10 4.60
N LEU A 65 30.51 -6.11 3.91
CA LEU A 65 29.70 -7.09 3.18
C LEU A 65 28.83 -7.93 4.13
N ASP A 66 29.42 -8.41 5.23
CA ASP A 66 28.72 -9.16 6.27
C ASP A 66 27.64 -8.31 6.93
N GLY A 67 27.95 -7.05 7.25
CA GLY A 67 26.99 -6.08 7.74
C GLY A 67 25.80 -5.88 6.79
N ASN A 68 26.03 -5.85 5.48
CA ASN A 68 24.97 -5.77 4.47
C ASN A 68 24.08 -7.01 4.44
N ILE A 69 24.68 -8.20 4.46
CA ILE A 69 23.97 -9.47 4.47
C ILE A 69 23.08 -9.56 5.72
N GLU A 70 23.63 -9.21 6.88
CA GLU A 70 22.92 -9.23 8.15
C GLU A 70 21.79 -8.19 8.20
N THR A 71 22.03 -6.97 7.72
CA THR A 71 20.99 -5.94 7.63
C THR A 71 19.84 -6.38 6.72
N TYR A 72 20.16 -6.99 5.59
CA TYR A 72 19.16 -7.57 4.69
C TYR A 72 18.35 -8.66 5.41
N ARG A 73 19.00 -9.61 6.07
CA ARG A 73 18.35 -10.68 6.87
C ARG A 73 17.43 -10.12 7.95
N ARG A 74 17.86 -9.11 8.70
CA ARG A 74 17.01 -8.43 9.70
C ARG A 74 15.79 -7.81 9.05
N SER A 75 15.96 -7.15 7.91
CA SER A 75 14.86 -6.49 7.21
C SER A 75 13.81 -7.47 6.69
N ILE A 76 14.22 -8.60 6.09
CA ILE A 76 13.28 -9.62 5.59
C ILE A 76 12.53 -10.31 6.74
N LEU A 77 13.20 -10.58 7.87
CA LEU A 77 12.58 -11.17 9.05
C LEU A 77 11.55 -10.22 9.66
N ALA A 78 11.91 -8.94 9.81
CA ALA A 78 11.00 -7.90 10.28
C ALA A 78 9.79 -7.75 9.36
N ASN A 79 10.00 -7.68 8.04
CA ASN A 79 8.93 -7.58 7.06
C ASN A 79 8.00 -8.80 7.07
N ARG A 80 8.54 -10.00 7.27
CA ARG A 80 7.74 -11.23 7.42
C ARG A 80 6.90 -11.19 8.70
N GLN A 81 7.48 -10.79 9.83
CA GLN A 81 6.74 -10.63 11.08
C GLN A 81 5.63 -9.58 10.96
N ASN A 82 5.92 -8.46 10.32
CA ASN A 82 4.93 -7.41 10.05
C ASN A 82 3.84 -7.90 9.08
N GLY A 83 4.21 -8.68 8.07
CA GLY A 83 3.27 -9.35 7.17
C GLY A 83 2.34 -10.33 7.89
N ARG A 84 2.85 -11.12 8.84
CA ARG A 84 2.05 -12.02 9.70
C ARG A 84 1.07 -11.27 10.59
N LYS A 85 1.49 -10.11 11.14
CA LYS A 85 0.62 -9.23 11.95
C LYS A 85 -0.46 -8.55 11.10
N GLY A 86 -0.26 -8.48 9.78
CA GLY A 86 -1.17 -7.86 8.83
C GLY A 86 -1.03 -6.35 8.80
N GLY A 87 -1.21 -5.74 7.62
CA GLY A 87 -1.13 -4.28 7.45
C GLY A 87 -2.33 -3.51 8.03
N ARG A 88 -3.41 -4.21 8.38
CA ARG A 88 -4.60 -3.63 8.99
C ARG A 88 -4.52 -3.82 10.51
N PRO A 89 -4.67 -2.75 11.32
CA PRO A 89 -4.72 -2.91 12.77
C PRO A 89 -5.83 -3.90 13.13
N ARG A 90 -5.49 -4.93 13.93
CA ARG A 90 -6.48 -5.88 14.43
C ARG A 90 -7.49 -5.12 15.30
N LYS A 91 -8.78 -5.34 15.04
CA LYS A 91 -9.85 -4.89 15.93
C LYS A 91 -9.69 -5.69 17.23
N ALA A 92 -9.54 -5.01 18.36
CA ALA A 92 -9.39 -5.69 19.67
C ALA A 92 -10.57 -6.65 19.85
N ALA A 93 -10.28 -7.94 19.96
CA ALA A 93 -11.25 -8.93 20.40
C ALA A 93 -11.21 -8.94 21.92
N GLU A 94 -12.38 -8.90 22.55
CA GLU A 94 -12.60 -8.72 23.99
C GLU A 94 -12.24 -9.97 24.82
N THR A 95 -11.45 -10.90 24.28
CA THR A 95 -11.20 -12.23 24.87
C THR A 95 -9.74 -12.62 24.88
N ASP A 96 -8.82 -11.71 25.21
CA ASP A 96 -7.44 -12.06 25.52
C ASP A 96 -6.98 -11.24 26.74
N TRP A 97 -7.40 -11.66 27.94
CA TRP A 97 -7.02 -11.03 29.21
C TRP A 97 -5.57 -11.31 29.65
N ILE A 98 -4.75 -11.88 28.76
CA ILE A 98 -3.32 -12.09 28.99
C ILE A 98 -2.55 -11.86 27.69
N ALA A 99 -2.51 -10.61 27.24
CA ALA A 99 -1.47 -10.15 26.32
C ALA A 99 -0.88 -8.88 26.94
N GLU A 100 0.40 -8.93 27.29
CA GLU A 100 1.15 -7.79 27.80
C GLU A 100 0.84 -6.55 26.95
N GLU A 101 0.45 -5.46 27.62
CA GLU A 101 0.10 -4.23 26.95
C GLU A 101 1.22 -3.83 25.98
N PRO A 102 0.91 -3.54 24.70
CA PRO A 102 1.92 -3.02 23.80
C PRO A 102 2.45 -1.71 24.39
N ILE A 103 3.75 -1.66 24.68
CA ILE A 103 4.45 -0.45 25.08
C ILE A 103 4.11 0.63 24.06
N LYS A 104 3.25 1.56 24.46
CA LYS A 104 2.93 2.75 23.67
C LYS A 104 4.24 3.53 23.54
N THR A 105 4.89 3.41 22.39
CA THR A 105 5.87 4.43 22.01
C THR A 105 5.13 5.76 22.02
N ARG A 106 5.62 6.74 22.80
CA ARG A 106 5.06 8.09 22.84
C ARG A 106 5.02 8.60 21.40
N GLY A 107 3.80 8.61 20.85
CA GLY A 107 3.53 9.14 19.53
C GLY A 107 3.95 10.60 19.50
N PHE A 108 4.88 10.88 18.58
CA PHE A 108 5.28 12.17 18.09
C PHE A 108 4.13 13.19 18.14
N SER A 109 4.18 14.06 19.14
CA SER A 109 3.36 15.26 19.22
C SER A 109 4.29 16.45 19.17
N GLU A 110 4.77 16.78 17.98
CA GLU A 110 5.27 18.11 17.68
C GLU A 110 5.20 18.30 16.16
N LYS A 111 4.46 19.33 15.72
CA LYS A 111 4.53 19.82 14.34
C LYS A 111 6.01 20.17 14.05
N PRO A 112 6.64 19.63 13.00
CA PRO A 112 7.93 20.15 12.60
C PRO A 112 7.71 21.46 11.84
N THR A 113 8.12 22.55 12.47
CA THR A 113 8.62 23.73 11.77
C THR A 113 9.93 23.34 11.07
N GLU A 114 10.12 23.86 9.87
CA GLU A 114 11.24 23.63 8.94
C GLU A 114 12.61 23.43 9.62
N THR A 115 13.34 22.36 9.26
CA THR A 115 14.81 22.36 9.06
C THR A 115 15.33 21.01 8.54
N ASP A 116 16.12 21.12 7.46
CA ASP A 116 17.14 20.22 6.89
C ASP A 116 16.94 18.69 6.91
N SER A 117 16.39 18.21 5.80
CA SER A 117 16.27 16.79 5.46
C SER A 117 17.65 16.12 5.31
N PRO A 118 17.89 14.95 5.92
CA PRO A 118 18.97 14.07 5.48
C PRO A 118 18.58 13.43 4.15
N LEU A 119 19.58 13.25 3.29
CA LEU A 119 19.46 12.76 1.92
C LEU A 119 18.77 11.39 1.87
N LYS A 120 17.57 11.34 1.28
CA LYS A 120 16.95 10.09 0.83
C LYS A 120 17.64 9.68 -0.48
N LEU A 121 18.61 8.77 -0.41
CA LEU A 121 19.13 8.08 -1.60
C LEU A 121 17.99 7.26 -2.22
N LYS A 122 17.50 7.76 -3.35
CA LYS A 122 16.50 7.12 -4.19
C LYS A 122 17.27 6.35 -5.26
N THR A 123 17.43 5.05 -5.07
CA THR A 123 18.02 4.17 -6.10
C THR A 123 17.03 4.09 -7.27
N ASN A 124 17.22 4.95 -8.26
CA ASN A 124 16.58 4.81 -9.56
C ASN A 124 17.37 3.74 -10.33
N ASN A 125 16.80 2.55 -10.45
CA ASN A 125 17.29 1.54 -11.38
C ASN A 125 17.01 2.03 -12.81
N TYR A 126 18.00 2.71 -13.41
CA TYR A 126 18.05 2.98 -14.84
C TYR A 126 18.55 1.72 -15.55
N SER A 127 17.63 0.94 -16.11
CA SER A 127 17.94 0.03 -17.20
C SER A 127 17.30 0.62 -18.46
N ASP A 128 18.03 1.51 -19.12
CA ASP A 128 17.69 1.95 -20.47
C ASP A 128 18.96 1.87 -21.31
N THR A 129 19.31 0.65 -21.70
CA THR A 129 20.29 0.39 -22.75
C THR A 129 19.55 -0.30 -23.88
N LYS A 130 19.15 0.50 -24.86
CA LYS A 130 18.83 0.03 -26.20
C LYS A 130 20.09 -0.58 -26.80
N VAL A 131 20.07 -1.87 -27.07
CA VAL A 131 20.97 -2.52 -28.02
C VAL A 131 20.13 -3.39 -28.94
N SER A 132 20.13 -3.02 -30.22
CA SER A 132 19.67 -3.86 -31.33
C SER A 132 20.74 -4.91 -31.61
N GLU A 133 20.34 -6.18 -31.78
CA GLU A 133 20.35 -6.90 -33.07
C GLU A 133 20.58 -8.42 -32.93
N SER A 134 19.61 -9.19 -33.45
CA SER A 134 19.65 -10.57 -33.99
C SER A 134 20.11 -11.72 -33.06
N SER A 135 19.61 -12.96 -33.10
CA SER A 135 18.61 -13.68 -33.89
C SER A 135 18.30 -14.99 -33.14
N SER A 136 17.14 -15.57 -33.43
CA SER A 136 16.81 -17.00 -33.25
C SER A 136 16.42 -17.50 -31.85
N ALA A 137 15.12 -17.45 -31.58
CA ALA A 137 14.36 -18.61 -31.12
C ALA A 137 12.85 -18.33 -31.29
N GLU A 138 12.18 -19.23 -32.01
CA GLU A 138 10.72 -19.32 -32.23
C GLU A 138 9.89 -18.84 -31.02
N ALA A 139 9.28 -17.66 -31.11
CA ALA A 139 8.37 -17.16 -30.07
C ALA A 139 7.08 -16.66 -30.71
N LEU A 140 5.98 -17.29 -30.28
CA LEU A 140 4.60 -16.95 -30.59
C LEU A 140 4.35 -15.43 -30.47
N PRO A 141 3.53 -14.82 -31.35
CA PRO A 141 3.40 -13.37 -31.42
C PRO A 141 2.89 -12.77 -30.09
N PRO A 142 3.45 -11.62 -29.65
CA PRO A 142 3.02 -10.95 -28.43
C PRO A 142 1.56 -10.52 -28.58
N THR A 143 0.70 -11.03 -27.69
CA THR A 143 -0.70 -10.59 -27.65
C THR A 143 -0.75 -9.09 -27.34
N PRO A 144 -1.47 -8.28 -28.13
CA PRO A 144 -1.60 -6.86 -27.85
C PRO A 144 -2.28 -6.70 -26.50
N LYS A 145 -1.61 -6.02 -25.56
CA LYS A 145 -2.19 -5.68 -24.25
C LYS A 145 -3.49 -4.91 -24.49
N SER A 146 -4.62 -5.56 -24.18
CA SER A 146 -5.96 -5.01 -24.30
C SER A 146 -6.02 -3.65 -23.61
N ARG A 147 -6.08 -2.58 -24.42
CA ARG A 147 -6.38 -1.24 -23.92
C ARG A 147 -7.82 -1.26 -23.44
N PHE A 148 -8.07 -0.62 -22.30
CA PHE A 148 -9.42 -0.56 -21.73
C PHE A 148 -10.38 0.08 -22.72
N SER A 149 -11.37 -0.68 -23.17
CA SER A 149 -12.50 -0.17 -23.93
C SER A 149 -13.63 0.14 -22.96
N PRO A 150 -14.16 1.37 -22.94
CA PRO A 150 -15.30 1.70 -22.11
C PRO A 150 -16.49 0.82 -22.48
N PRO A 151 -17.20 0.23 -21.50
CA PRO A 151 -18.39 -0.58 -21.75
C PRO A 151 -19.56 0.30 -22.20
N ASP A 152 -20.40 -0.25 -23.06
CA ASP A 152 -21.66 0.38 -23.42
C ASP A 152 -22.67 0.32 -22.26
N VAL A 153 -23.61 1.27 -22.22
CA VAL A 153 -24.63 1.39 -21.17
C VAL A 153 -25.41 0.09 -21.02
N GLU A 154 -25.76 -0.59 -22.11
CA GLU A 154 -26.52 -1.85 -22.07
C GLU A 154 -25.73 -2.95 -21.37
N THR A 155 -24.42 -3.05 -21.65
CA THR A 155 -23.55 -4.04 -21.01
C THR A 155 -23.41 -3.82 -19.50
N VAL A 156 -23.42 -2.55 -19.07
CA VAL A 156 -23.43 -2.18 -17.65
C VAL A 156 -24.77 -2.56 -17.02
N LYS A 157 -25.89 -2.27 -17.68
CA LYS A 157 -27.24 -2.63 -17.19
C LYS A 157 -27.39 -4.14 -16.98
N SER A 158 -26.98 -4.96 -17.96
CA SER A 158 -27.02 -6.42 -17.84
C SER A 158 -26.17 -6.91 -16.65
N TYR A 159 -24.99 -6.33 -16.46
CA TYR A 159 -24.11 -6.71 -15.34
C TYR A 159 -24.70 -6.34 -13.98
N PHE A 160 -25.32 -5.17 -13.86
CA PHE A 160 -26.01 -4.77 -12.63
C PHE A 160 -27.21 -5.66 -12.35
N ALA A 161 -28.00 -6.03 -13.37
CA ALA A 161 -29.11 -6.96 -13.21
C ALA A 161 -28.64 -8.34 -12.71
N GLU A 162 -27.56 -8.89 -13.28
CA GLU A 162 -26.97 -10.18 -12.86
C GLU A 162 -26.49 -10.16 -11.39
N LYS A 163 -25.89 -9.05 -10.95
CA LYS A 163 -25.36 -8.90 -9.59
C LYS A 163 -26.40 -8.41 -8.57
N GLY A 164 -27.65 -8.24 -9.00
CA GLY A 164 -28.77 -7.81 -8.15
C GLY A 164 -28.70 -6.34 -7.75
N GLY A 165 -28.26 -5.48 -8.67
CA GLY A 165 -28.44 -4.04 -8.66
C GLY A 165 -29.63 -3.62 -9.54
N THR A 166 -30.04 -2.35 -9.43
CA THR A 166 -31.16 -1.77 -10.20
C THR A 166 -30.67 -1.06 -11.46
N GLU A 167 -31.53 -0.95 -12.48
CA GLU A 167 -31.19 -0.25 -13.73
C GLU A 167 -30.81 1.23 -13.47
N GLY A 168 -31.50 1.89 -12.54
CA GLY A 168 -31.17 3.26 -12.14
C GLY A 168 -29.76 3.40 -11.55
N GLN A 169 -29.24 2.38 -10.86
CA GLN A 169 -27.85 2.37 -10.37
C GLN A 169 -26.85 2.20 -11.54
N ALA A 170 -27.16 1.34 -12.51
CA ALA A 170 -26.33 1.13 -13.69
C ALA A 170 -26.16 2.44 -14.51
N ILE A 171 -27.25 3.17 -14.69
CA ILE A 171 -27.25 4.47 -15.40
C ILE A 171 -26.38 5.49 -14.65
N ARG A 172 -26.55 5.61 -13.32
CA ARG A 172 -25.73 6.51 -12.49
C ARG A 172 -24.25 6.15 -12.52
N PHE A 173 -23.93 4.85 -12.50
CA PHE A 173 -22.57 4.35 -12.60
C PHE A 173 -21.93 4.72 -13.95
N HIS A 174 -22.65 4.49 -15.05
CA HIS A 174 -22.15 4.81 -16.39
C HIS A 174 -21.88 6.31 -16.55
N ALA A 175 -22.85 7.16 -16.23
CA ALA A 175 -22.71 8.62 -16.35
C ALA A 175 -21.54 9.18 -15.51
N TYR A 176 -21.29 8.62 -14.33
CA TYR A 176 -20.17 9.01 -13.48
C TYR A 176 -18.81 8.70 -14.10
N TYR A 177 -18.64 7.50 -14.67
CA TYR A 177 -17.35 7.13 -15.27
C TYR A 177 -17.17 7.67 -16.68
N GLU A 178 -18.25 7.85 -17.43
CA GLU A 178 -18.24 8.51 -18.73
C GLU A 178 -17.76 9.97 -18.63
N SER A 179 -18.32 10.74 -17.70
CA SER A 179 -17.89 12.14 -17.44
C SER A 179 -16.44 12.25 -16.94
N ASN A 180 -15.94 11.23 -16.21
CA ASN A 180 -14.56 11.17 -15.73
C ASN A 180 -13.57 10.58 -16.74
N GLY A 181 -14.01 10.21 -17.94
CA GLY A 181 -13.19 9.59 -18.98
C GLY A 181 -12.66 8.21 -18.58
N TRP A 182 -13.46 7.45 -17.82
CA TRP A 182 -13.17 6.11 -17.33
C TRP A 182 -11.83 6.01 -16.56
N LYS A 183 -11.56 6.99 -15.70
CA LYS A 183 -10.37 7.04 -14.84
C LYS A 183 -10.71 6.72 -13.38
N VAL A 184 -9.74 6.13 -12.69
CA VAL A 184 -9.76 5.97 -11.23
C VAL A 184 -8.51 6.67 -10.69
N GLY A 185 -8.71 7.89 -10.18
CA GLY A 185 -7.59 8.79 -9.85
C GLY A 185 -6.88 9.28 -11.11
N ARG A 186 -5.55 9.15 -11.14
CA ARG A 186 -4.73 9.60 -12.29
C ARG A 186 -4.68 8.60 -13.46
N ASN A 187 -5.05 7.35 -13.22
CA ASN A 187 -4.87 6.25 -14.18
C ASN A 187 -6.21 5.81 -14.81
N PRO A 188 -6.21 5.31 -16.06
CA PRO A 188 -7.39 4.72 -16.67
C PRO A 188 -7.83 3.46 -15.92
N MET A 189 -9.13 3.25 -15.84
CA MET A 189 -9.72 2.08 -15.20
C MET A 189 -9.30 0.81 -15.94
N LYS A 190 -8.98 -0.25 -15.20
CA LYS A 190 -8.60 -1.55 -15.78
C LYS A 190 -9.76 -2.53 -15.84
N ASN A 191 -10.64 -2.50 -14.84
CA ASN A 191 -11.75 -3.45 -14.73
C ASN A 191 -12.98 -2.75 -14.13
N TRP A 192 -13.93 -2.41 -14.99
CA TRP A 192 -15.15 -1.71 -14.59
C TRP A 192 -16.14 -2.59 -13.85
N LYS A 193 -16.13 -3.91 -14.10
CA LYS A 193 -16.99 -4.88 -13.39
C LYS A 193 -16.69 -4.92 -11.90
N ALA A 194 -15.41 -4.82 -11.53
CA ALA A 194 -14.98 -4.75 -10.14
C ALA A 194 -15.45 -3.45 -9.46
N ALA A 195 -15.37 -2.32 -10.18
CA ALA A 195 -15.87 -1.03 -9.68
C ALA A 195 -17.41 -1.06 -9.52
N ALA A 196 -18.13 -1.64 -10.49
CA ALA A 196 -19.57 -1.82 -10.46
C ALA A 196 -20.02 -2.68 -9.27
N SER A 197 -19.32 -3.79 -8.98
CA SER A 197 -19.61 -4.63 -7.81
C SER A 197 -19.52 -3.84 -6.50
N GLY A 198 -18.50 -2.98 -6.35
CA GLY A 198 -18.35 -2.13 -5.17
C GLY A 198 -19.45 -1.08 -5.04
N TRP A 199 -19.97 -0.56 -6.16
CA TRP A 199 -21.14 0.34 -6.17
C TRP A 199 -22.40 -0.38 -5.67
N ILE A 200 -22.66 -1.59 -6.14
CA ILE A 200 -23.82 -2.40 -5.73
C ILE A 200 -23.76 -2.70 -4.22
N SER A 201 -22.58 -3.07 -3.69
CA SER A 201 -22.43 -3.34 -2.25
C SER A 201 -22.70 -2.11 -1.38
N ARG A 202 -22.18 -0.93 -1.76
CA ARG A 202 -22.40 0.31 -0.99
C ARG A 202 -23.87 0.72 -0.96
N ASP A 203 -24.54 0.65 -2.10
CA ASP A 203 -25.95 1.04 -2.21
C ASP A 203 -26.83 0.08 -1.39
N ARG A 204 -26.51 -1.23 -1.37
CA ARG A 204 -27.16 -2.20 -0.46
C ARG A 204 -26.97 -1.85 1.02
N ASP A 205 -25.77 -1.42 1.41
CA ASP A 205 -25.51 -1.00 2.79
C ASP A 205 -26.23 0.31 3.13
N GLU A 206 -26.35 1.24 2.18
CA GLU A 206 -27.13 2.47 2.33
C GLU A 206 -28.63 2.18 2.45
N ALA A 207 -29.18 1.29 1.62
CA ALA A 207 -30.58 0.86 1.71
C ALA A 207 -30.87 0.22 3.07
N LYS A 208 -29.95 -0.60 3.61
CA LYS A 208 -30.05 -1.17 4.97
C LYS A 208 -30.01 -0.09 6.05
N LYS A 209 -29.18 0.95 5.90
CA LYS A 209 -29.10 2.09 6.83
C LYS A 209 -30.34 2.98 6.75
N ALA A 210 -30.95 3.13 5.57
CA ALA A 210 -32.17 3.91 5.37
C ALA A 210 -33.40 3.20 5.96
N ASN A 211 -33.44 1.86 5.90
CA ASN A 211 -34.52 1.05 6.47
C ASN A 211 -34.31 0.73 7.96
N ALA A 212 -33.18 1.10 8.55
CA ALA A 212 -32.99 1.04 9.99
C ALA A 212 -33.85 2.15 10.64
N PRO A 213 -34.61 1.87 11.70
CA PRO A 213 -35.47 2.86 12.34
C PRO A 213 -34.60 3.99 12.91
N ARG A 214 -34.49 5.09 12.17
CA ARG A 214 -33.96 6.35 12.67
C ARG A 214 -35.00 6.85 13.68
N ASN A 215 -34.63 6.86 14.96
CA ASN A 215 -35.41 7.38 16.09
C ASN A 215 -36.33 6.36 16.80
N ARG A 216 -35.75 5.37 17.49
CA ARG A 216 -36.43 4.74 18.64
C ARG A 216 -36.04 5.35 19.99
N ALA A 217 -34.81 5.87 20.10
CA ALA A 217 -34.26 6.36 21.36
C ALA A 217 -34.84 7.71 21.83
N PHE A 218 -35.36 8.55 20.94
CA PHE A 218 -35.93 9.86 21.31
C PHE A 218 -37.41 9.79 21.74
N MET A 219 -38.15 8.77 21.32
CA MET A 219 -39.58 8.61 21.65
C MET A 219 -39.83 7.69 22.86
N ALA A 220 -38.84 6.89 23.26
CA ALA A 220 -38.97 5.95 24.39
C ALA A 220 -38.64 6.56 25.76
N SER A 221 -38.27 7.85 25.82
CA SER A 221 -37.90 8.56 27.05
C SER A 221 -38.96 9.54 27.56
N ARG A 222 -40.15 9.60 26.93
CA ARG A 222 -41.26 10.42 27.43
C ARG A 222 -42.20 9.56 28.28
N PRO A 223 -42.45 9.92 29.55
CA PRO A 223 -43.42 9.22 30.39
C PRO A 223 -44.83 9.35 29.78
N ALA A 224 -45.63 8.28 29.87
CA ALA A 224 -46.93 8.16 29.18
C ALA A 224 -47.93 9.29 29.52
N GLU A 225 -47.74 9.96 30.65
CA GLU A 225 -48.56 11.07 31.13
C GLU A 225 -48.40 12.36 30.30
N GLU A 226 -47.25 12.56 29.63
CA GLU A 226 -46.98 13.76 28.82
C GLU A 226 -47.51 13.64 27.38
N ALA A 227 -47.87 12.43 26.93
CA ALA A 227 -48.40 12.17 25.59
C ALA A 227 -49.86 12.64 25.42
N GLU A 228 -50.64 12.63 26.50
CA GLU A 228 -52.04 13.13 26.52
C GLU A 228 -52.09 14.67 26.39
N ASN A 229 -51.12 15.39 26.98
CA ASN A 229 -51.07 16.86 26.94
C ASN A 229 -50.55 17.42 25.59
N ALA A 230 -50.00 16.57 24.72
CA ALA A 230 -49.46 16.99 23.42
C ALA A 230 -50.53 17.44 22.40
N LYS A 231 -51.82 17.18 22.66
CA LYS A 231 -52.92 17.64 21.80
C LYS A 231 -53.08 19.17 21.80
N ASN A 232 -52.51 19.89 22.77
CA ASN A 232 -52.62 21.34 22.91
C ASN A 232 -51.37 22.14 22.50
N PHE A 233 -50.33 21.49 21.96
CA PHE A 233 -49.07 22.14 21.63
C PHE A 233 -49.18 23.21 20.53
N LEU A 234 -50.08 23.01 19.55
CA LEU A 234 -50.29 23.98 18.46
C LEU A 234 -51.03 25.25 18.93
N ALA A 235 -51.87 25.13 19.96
CA ALA A 235 -52.63 26.26 20.52
C ALA A 235 -51.80 27.14 21.47
N ASP A 236 -50.77 26.56 22.13
CA ASP A 236 -49.88 27.30 23.03
C ASP A 236 -48.74 28.03 22.29
N ALA A 237 -48.32 27.51 21.13
CA ALA A 237 -47.26 28.10 20.31
C ALA A 237 -47.59 29.53 19.81
N ALA A 238 -48.87 29.87 19.63
CA ALA A 238 -49.32 31.21 19.23
C ALA A 238 -49.11 32.26 20.34
N ARG A 239 -49.05 31.86 21.62
CA ARG A 239 -48.87 32.79 22.76
C ARG A 239 -47.41 33.15 23.02
N ARG A 240 -46.46 32.44 22.40
CA ARG A 240 -45.02 32.59 22.63
C ARG A 240 -44.27 33.40 21.57
N ARG A 241 -44.97 34.11 20.68
CA ARG A 241 -44.32 35.07 19.77
C ARG A 241 -44.04 36.38 20.54
N PRO A 242 -42.78 36.71 20.88
CA PRO A 242 -42.49 38.04 21.40
C PRO A 242 -42.74 39.08 20.28
N LEU A 243 -43.58 40.07 20.58
CA LEU A 243 -43.75 41.26 19.75
C LEU A 243 -42.42 42.02 19.65
N LYS A 244 -42.13 42.49 18.44
CA LYS A 244 -40.89 43.12 17.97
C LYS A 244 -40.48 44.32 18.82
N LYS A 245 -39.16 44.47 19.01
CA LYS A 245 -38.47 45.65 19.58
C LYS A 245 -38.93 46.96 18.92
N GLN A 246 -39.20 47.99 19.73
CA GLN A 246 -38.98 49.40 19.40
C GLN A 246 -37.73 49.88 20.13
#